data_AF-A0A084A3T9-F1
#
_entry.id   AF-A0A084A3T9-F1
#
_cell.length_a   1.000
_cell.length_b   1.000
_cell.length_c   1.000
_cell.angle_alpha   90.00
_cell.angle_beta   90.00
_cell.angle_gamma   90.00
#
_symmetry.space_group_name_H-M   'P 1'
#
loop_
_entity.id
_entity.type
_entity.pdbx_description
1 polymer ?
#
loop_
_entity_poly.entity_id
_entity_poly.type
_entity_poly.pdbx_seq_one_letter_code
_entity_poly.pdbx_strand_id
1 'polypeptide(L)'
;MSQIETLFNSKSITYVPTSDMVLKSQKDIGIIFPDSYVEFTSYYGIGTSNGFFIIDTPITLKNYSGLHNRIIQNKNAFNSKLQPAIDDGFNIGDIDCLEPLDKESEFLVEHISNIIIYGRSINGDFLVWASNGNIFKFFFVDSDCFSIRYTGESIRDLIIKTQTEQIKYILGTGYSPLPRIFDGAKNLD
;
A
#
# COMPACT_ATOMS: atom_id res chain seq x y z
N MET A 1 11.13 22.68 -6.22
CA MET A 1 10.30 21.50 -6.52
C MET A 1 10.13 20.73 -5.24
N SER A 2 8.87 20.41 -4.89
CA SER A 2 8.61 19.57 -3.72
C SER A 2 9.18 18.17 -3.96
N GLN A 3 9.53 17.47 -2.90
CA GLN A 3 10.12 16.13 -3.07
C GLN A 3 9.12 15.14 -3.70
N ILE A 4 7.81 15.37 -3.54
CA ILE A 4 6.75 14.60 -4.20
C ILE A 4 6.75 14.78 -5.71
N GLU A 5 7.02 15.98 -6.26
CA GLU A 5 7.04 16.26 -7.71
C GLU A 5 8.10 15.44 -8.48
N THR A 6 9.16 15.02 -7.78
CA THR A 6 10.33 14.35 -8.35
C THR A 6 10.24 12.83 -8.38
N LEU A 7 9.14 12.24 -7.89
CA LEU A 7 9.03 10.78 -7.80
C LEU A 7 9.00 10.08 -9.14
N PHE A 8 8.45 10.73 -10.17
CA PHE A 8 8.32 10.15 -11.50
C PHE A 8 8.84 11.09 -12.57
N ASN A 9 9.58 10.52 -13.53
CA ASN A 9 10.10 11.23 -14.70
C ASN A 9 8.99 11.47 -15.74
N SER A 10 8.00 10.56 -15.80
CA SER A 10 6.81 10.70 -16.64
C SER A 10 5.56 10.52 -15.78
N LYS A 11 4.56 11.36 -15.99
CA LYS A 11 3.29 11.28 -15.24
C LYS A 11 2.11 11.70 -16.09
N SER A 12 1.04 10.93 -15.99
CA SER A 12 -0.30 11.28 -16.45
C SER A 12 -1.22 11.33 -15.23
N ILE A 13 -1.83 12.48 -14.96
CA ILE A 13 -2.76 12.66 -13.84
C ILE A 13 -4.16 12.82 -14.41
N THR A 14 -5.09 11.96 -14.00
CA THR A 14 -6.48 12.00 -14.49
C THR A 14 -7.42 12.64 -13.48
N TYR A 15 -7.33 12.24 -12.22
CA TYR A 15 -8.20 12.76 -11.16
C TYR A 15 -7.47 12.76 -9.83
N VAL A 16 -7.60 13.84 -9.08
CA VAL A 16 -6.98 14.02 -7.76
C VAL A 16 -8.07 14.38 -6.74
N PRO A 17 -8.13 13.71 -5.59
CA PRO A 17 -9.07 14.06 -4.52
C PRO A 17 -8.76 15.45 -3.95
N THR A 18 -9.82 16.21 -3.64
CA THR A 18 -9.67 17.47 -2.90
C THR A 18 -9.46 17.17 -1.41
N SER A 19 -8.89 18.14 -0.67
CA SER A 19 -8.67 18.01 0.77
C SER A 19 -9.96 17.69 1.53
N ASP A 20 -11.10 18.28 1.14
CA ASP A 20 -12.40 18.01 1.76
C ASP A 20 -12.85 16.56 1.54
N MET A 21 -12.59 15.98 0.36
CA MET A 21 -12.90 14.58 0.08
C MET A 21 -12.05 13.64 0.93
N VAL A 22 -10.76 13.94 1.10
CA VAL A 22 -9.87 13.16 1.97
C VAL A 22 -10.33 13.24 3.43
N LEU A 23 -10.61 14.46 3.93
CA LEU A 23 -11.08 14.68 5.29
C LEU A 23 -12.40 13.96 5.56
N LYS A 24 -13.34 14.03 4.61
CA LYS A 24 -14.60 13.30 4.69
C LYS A 24 -14.37 11.80 4.76
N SER A 25 -13.50 11.25 3.91
CA SER A 25 -13.19 9.83 3.91
C SER A 25 -12.62 9.34 5.24
N GLN A 26 -11.63 10.06 5.79
CA GLN A 26 -11.07 9.76 7.12
C GLN A 26 -12.16 9.75 8.20
N LYS A 27 -13.06 10.73 8.17
CA LYS A 27 -14.17 10.82 9.12
C LYS A 27 -15.15 9.66 8.98
N ASP A 28 -15.55 9.34 7.75
CA ASP A 28 -16.54 8.31 7.48
C ASP A 28 -16.00 6.90 7.80
N ILE A 29 -14.69 6.68 7.61
CA ILE A 29 -14.00 5.41 7.94
C ILE A 29 -13.61 5.35 9.42
N GLY A 30 -13.41 6.50 10.07
CA GLY A 30 -12.92 6.59 11.45
C GLY A 30 -11.42 6.32 11.59
N ILE A 31 -10.63 6.60 10.55
CA ILE A 31 -9.19 6.33 10.50
C ILE A 31 -8.42 7.58 10.07
N ILE A 32 -7.32 7.87 10.76
CA ILE A 32 -6.35 8.88 10.35
C ILE A 32 -5.40 8.23 9.33
N PHE A 33 -5.22 8.88 8.18
CA PHE A 33 -4.29 8.42 7.17
C PHE A 33 -2.88 8.97 7.41
N PRO A 34 -1.83 8.22 7.02
CA PRO A 34 -0.47 8.74 7.04
C PRO A 34 -0.34 10.00 6.17
N ASP A 35 0.38 11.03 6.66
CA ASP A 35 0.57 12.28 5.93
C ASP A 35 1.17 12.06 4.53
N SER A 36 2.11 11.13 4.41
CA SER A 36 2.74 10.80 3.11
C SER A 36 1.76 10.19 2.10
N TYR A 37 0.77 9.42 2.57
CA TYR A 37 -0.29 8.88 1.73
C TYR A 37 -1.26 9.97 1.30
N VAL A 38 -1.61 10.90 2.22
CA VAL A 38 -2.44 12.06 1.90
C VAL A 38 -1.75 12.95 0.87
N GLU A 39 -0.47 13.27 1.07
CA GLU A 39 0.33 14.05 0.11
C GLU A 39 0.40 13.36 -1.25
N PHE A 40 0.71 12.06 -1.29
CA PHE A 40 0.80 11.30 -2.53
C PHE A 40 -0.51 11.30 -3.29
N THR A 41 -1.61 10.94 -2.63
CA THR A 41 -2.92 10.85 -3.27
C THR A 41 -3.46 12.22 -3.67
N SER A 42 -3.14 13.28 -2.92
CA SER A 42 -3.53 14.66 -3.25
C SER A 42 -2.65 15.29 -4.35
N TYR A 43 -1.55 14.64 -4.75
CA TYR A 43 -0.72 15.13 -5.86
C TYR A 43 -0.91 14.30 -7.13
N TYR A 44 -0.86 12.96 -7.00
CA TYR A 44 -0.93 12.04 -8.14
C TYR A 44 -2.33 11.49 -8.41
N GLY A 45 -3.15 11.35 -7.38
CA GLY A 45 -4.52 10.87 -7.51
C GLY A 45 -4.62 9.39 -7.88
N ILE A 46 -5.62 9.04 -8.68
CA ILE A 46 -5.95 7.65 -9.01
C ILE A 46 -5.08 7.17 -10.17
N GLY A 47 -4.31 6.10 -9.97
CA GLY A 47 -3.47 5.54 -11.03
C GLY A 47 -2.56 4.40 -10.59
N THR A 48 -1.62 4.08 -11.48
CA THR A 48 -0.59 3.05 -11.28
C THR A 48 0.78 3.71 -11.11
N SER A 49 1.42 3.47 -9.97
CA SER A 49 2.77 3.91 -9.66
C SER A 49 3.80 2.89 -10.16
N ASN A 50 4.90 3.40 -10.71
CA ASN A 50 6.02 2.61 -11.23
C ASN A 50 5.63 1.55 -12.28
N GLY A 51 4.48 1.72 -12.94
CA GLY A 51 3.89 0.73 -13.85
C GLY A 51 3.49 -0.60 -13.19
N PHE A 52 3.45 -0.67 -11.86
CA PHE A 52 3.35 -1.94 -11.13
C PHE A 52 2.42 -1.90 -9.92
N PHE A 53 2.25 -0.75 -9.26
CA PHE A 53 1.48 -0.63 -8.03
C PHE A 53 0.21 0.19 -8.25
N ILE A 54 -0.95 -0.42 -8.01
CA ILE A 54 -2.24 0.26 -8.02
C ILE A 54 -2.50 0.73 -6.59
N ILE A 55 -2.51 2.06 -6.40
CA ILE A 55 -2.74 2.68 -5.09
C ILE A 55 -4.21 3.10 -5.02
N ASP A 56 -4.91 2.58 -4.02
CA ASP A 56 -6.28 2.96 -3.72
C ASP A 56 -6.27 4.36 -3.09
N THR A 57 -6.93 5.32 -3.73
CA THR A 57 -7.08 6.69 -3.21
C THR A 57 -8.25 6.74 -2.23
N PRO A 58 -8.32 7.75 -1.34
CA PRO A 58 -9.31 7.76 -0.26
C PRO A 58 -10.76 8.02 -0.72
N ILE A 59 -11.07 8.02 -2.00
CA ILE A 59 -12.37 8.47 -2.51
C ILE A 59 -13.12 7.41 -3.29
N THR A 60 -14.43 7.57 -3.35
CA THR A 60 -15.31 6.77 -4.21
C THR A 60 -15.82 7.65 -5.35
N LEU A 61 -15.68 7.18 -6.58
CA LEU A 61 -16.34 7.74 -7.76
C LEU A 61 -17.30 6.70 -8.34
N LYS A 62 -18.13 7.10 -9.31
CA LYS A 62 -19.18 6.24 -9.89
C LYS A 62 -18.64 4.88 -10.39
N ASN A 63 -17.49 4.90 -11.06
CA ASN A 63 -16.83 3.69 -11.60
C ASN A 63 -15.51 3.37 -10.89
N TYR A 64 -15.31 3.88 -9.67
CA TYR A 64 -14.10 3.64 -8.88
C TYR A 64 -14.41 3.54 -7.40
N SER A 65 -14.22 2.35 -6.81
CA SER A 65 -14.60 2.09 -5.43
C SER A 65 -13.63 2.69 -4.38
N GLY A 66 -12.38 2.96 -4.76
CA GLY A 66 -11.29 3.49 -3.93
C GLY A 66 -11.13 2.87 -2.55
N LEU A 67 -10.24 3.44 -1.73
CA LEU A 67 -9.93 2.91 -0.41
C LEU A 67 -11.16 2.89 0.50
N HIS A 68 -12.01 3.92 0.41
CA HIS A 68 -13.19 4.08 1.25
C HIS A 68 -14.09 2.84 1.25
N ASN A 69 -14.40 2.28 0.08
CA ASN A 69 -15.20 1.04 0.02
C ASN A 69 -14.35 -0.23 0.12
N ARG A 70 -13.06 -0.15 -0.22
CA ARG A 70 -12.19 -1.32 -0.31
C ARG A 70 -11.57 -1.74 1.01
N ILE A 71 -11.57 -0.92 2.07
CA ILE A 71 -10.97 -1.30 3.36
C ILE A 71 -11.49 -2.65 3.87
N ILE A 72 -12.82 -2.83 3.92
CA ILE A 72 -13.43 -4.08 4.42
C ILE A 72 -13.13 -5.23 3.45
N GLN A 73 -13.24 -4.99 2.15
CA GLN A 73 -13.01 -6.01 1.12
C GLN A 73 -11.56 -6.50 1.14
N ASN A 74 -10.60 -5.57 1.19
CA ASN A 74 -9.18 -5.87 1.24
C ASN A 74 -8.84 -6.59 2.55
N LYS A 75 -9.38 -6.15 3.70
CA LYS A 75 -9.18 -6.82 4.99
C LYS A 75 -9.73 -8.24 4.99
N ASN A 76 -10.92 -8.46 4.44
CA ASN A 76 -11.50 -9.79 4.32
C ASN A 76 -10.67 -10.69 3.40
N ALA A 77 -10.21 -10.17 2.25
CA ALA A 77 -9.34 -10.92 1.34
C ALA A 77 -8.01 -11.31 2.02
N PHE A 78 -7.41 -10.39 2.75
CA PHE A 78 -6.17 -10.64 3.51
C PHE A 78 -6.39 -11.69 4.61
N ASN A 79 -7.43 -11.55 5.42
CA ASN A 79 -7.76 -12.53 6.46
C ASN A 79 -8.08 -13.91 5.88
N SER A 80 -8.76 -13.98 4.73
CA SER A 80 -9.03 -15.27 4.07
C SER A 80 -7.78 -15.99 3.58
N LYS A 81 -6.69 -15.25 3.33
CA LYS A 81 -5.38 -15.82 2.98
C LYS A 81 -4.61 -16.30 4.21
N LEU A 82 -4.78 -15.63 5.35
CA LEU A 82 -4.15 -16.03 6.62
C LEU A 82 -4.83 -17.23 7.27
N GLN A 83 -6.16 -17.33 7.14
CA GLN A 83 -6.96 -18.29 7.91
C GLN A 83 -6.49 -19.74 7.77
N PRO A 84 -6.11 -20.26 6.58
CA PRO A 84 -5.63 -21.64 6.45
C PRO A 84 -4.39 -21.93 7.30
N ALA A 85 -3.40 -21.02 7.32
CA ALA A 85 -2.20 -21.20 8.14
C ALA A 85 -2.54 -21.17 9.64
N ILE A 86 -3.46 -20.29 10.04
CA ILE A 86 -3.94 -20.23 11.43
C ILE A 86 -4.68 -21.53 11.81
N ASP A 87 -5.50 -22.07 10.90
CA ASP A 87 -6.22 -23.33 11.09
C ASP A 87 -5.26 -24.53 11.20
N ASP A 88 -4.13 -24.46 10.50
CA ASP A 88 -3.03 -25.44 10.57
C ASP A 88 -2.15 -25.28 11.84
N GLY A 89 -2.43 -24.27 12.67
CA GLY A 89 -1.79 -24.04 13.97
C GLY A 89 -0.59 -23.10 13.96
N PHE A 90 -0.33 -22.41 12.85
CA PHE A 90 0.69 -21.37 12.79
C PHE A 90 0.20 -20.09 13.48
N ASN A 91 1.14 -19.41 14.16
CA ASN A 91 0.92 -18.06 14.65
C ASN A 91 1.31 -17.04 13.57
N ILE A 92 0.68 -15.87 13.61
CA ILE A 92 1.13 -14.74 12.80
C ILE A 92 2.55 -14.38 13.20
N GLY A 93 3.45 -14.31 12.23
CA GLY A 93 4.88 -14.10 12.42
C GLY A 93 5.71 -15.39 12.37
N ASP A 94 5.08 -16.56 12.33
CA ASP A 94 5.77 -17.82 12.09
C ASP A 94 6.20 -17.94 10.62
N ILE A 95 7.09 -18.90 10.35
CA ILE A 95 7.48 -19.29 8.99
C ILE A 95 6.22 -19.66 8.21
N ASP A 96 6.12 -19.17 6.97
CA ASP A 96 4.97 -19.34 6.08
C ASP A 96 3.63 -18.76 6.60
N CYS A 97 3.65 -17.93 7.64
CA CYS A 97 2.47 -17.20 8.11
C CYS A 97 2.85 -15.77 8.50
N LEU A 98 2.91 -14.88 7.51
CA LEU A 98 3.39 -13.49 7.68
C LEU A 98 4.77 -13.43 8.35
N GLU A 99 5.71 -14.23 7.86
CA GLU A 99 7.09 -14.27 8.33
C GLU A 99 7.78 -12.89 8.13
N PRO A 100 8.28 -12.25 9.19
CA PRO A 100 9.07 -11.02 9.08
C PRO A 100 10.45 -11.32 8.46
N LEU A 101 10.74 -10.77 7.28
CA LEU A 101 12.06 -10.96 6.63
C LEU A 101 13.11 -9.92 7.05
N ASP A 102 12.69 -8.95 7.85
CA ASP A 102 13.52 -7.94 8.48
C ASP A 102 12.94 -7.58 9.86
N LYS A 103 13.77 -7.00 10.72
CA LYS A 103 13.38 -6.67 12.09
C LYS A 103 12.22 -5.66 12.12
N GLU A 104 12.20 -4.73 11.18
CA GLU A 104 11.17 -3.72 11.08
C GLU A 104 9.78 -4.32 10.77
N SER A 105 9.74 -5.48 10.10
CA SER A 105 8.52 -6.21 9.74
C SER A 105 7.81 -6.85 10.95
N GLU A 106 8.51 -7.07 12.06
CA GLU A 106 7.89 -7.51 13.34
C GLU A 106 6.80 -6.53 13.79
N PHE A 107 6.96 -5.23 13.46
CA PHE A 107 5.98 -4.21 13.78
C PHE A 107 4.60 -4.49 13.17
N LEU A 108 4.53 -5.04 11.95
CA LEU A 108 3.25 -5.38 11.33
C LEU A 108 2.57 -6.53 12.07
N VAL A 109 3.33 -7.54 12.51
CA VAL A 109 2.82 -8.68 13.29
C VAL A 109 2.23 -8.20 14.62
N GLU A 110 2.97 -7.37 15.36
CA GLU A 110 2.54 -6.80 16.64
C GLU A 110 1.28 -5.92 16.52
N HIS A 111 1.08 -5.28 15.36
CA HIS A 111 0.01 -4.30 15.11
C HIS A 111 -0.97 -4.77 14.03
N ILE A 112 -1.12 -6.09 13.85
CA ILE A 112 -1.91 -6.67 12.76
C ILE A 112 -3.39 -6.23 12.78
N SER A 113 -3.93 -5.93 13.96
CA SER A 113 -5.29 -5.41 14.12
C SER A 113 -5.49 -4.01 13.55
N ASN A 114 -4.39 -3.24 13.44
CA ASN A 114 -4.35 -1.84 13.03
C ASN A 114 -3.75 -1.64 11.62
N ILE A 115 -3.84 -2.66 10.76
CA ILE A 115 -3.38 -2.54 9.38
C ILE A 115 -4.44 -1.95 8.46
N ILE A 116 -3.98 -1.28 7.41
CA ILE A 116 -4.80 -0.91 6.25
C ILE A 116 -4.07 -1.32 4.98
N ILE A 117 -4.81 -2.03 4.13
CA ILE A 117 -4.37 -2.39 2.78
C ILE A 117 -4.81 -1.28 1.84
N TYR A 118 -3.84 -0.53 1.34
CA TYR A 118 -4.07 0.69 0.57
C TYR A 118 -3.77 0.55 -0.92
N GLY A 119 -3.40 -0.64 -1.35
CA GLY A 119 -3.12 -0.89 -2.75
C GLY A 119 -2.65 -2.31 -2.98
N ARG A 120 -2.33 -2.59 -4.23
CA ARG A 120 -1.80 -3.88 -4.67
C ARG A 120 -0.75 -3.74 -5.74
N SER A 121 0.13 -4.74 -5.85
CA SER A 121 0.90 -4.94 -7.06
C SER A 121 0.02 -5.52 -8.18
N ILE A 122 0.51 -5.49 -9.42
CA ILE A 122 -0.10 -6.23 -10.54
C ILE A 122 -0.10 -7.75 -10.34
N ASN A 123 0.76 -8.27 -9.45
CA ASN A 123 0.80 -9.69 -9.10
C ASN A 123 -0.19 -10.06 -7.99
N GLY A 124 -0.89 -9.07 -7.42
CA GLY A 124 -1.88 -9.27 -6.36
C GLY A 124 -1.34 -9.12 -4.94
N ASP A 125 -0.04 -8.88 -4.78
CA ASP A 125 0.59 -8.60 -3.48
C ASP A 125 -0.04 -7.37 -2.82
N PHE A 126 0.00 -7.33 -1.50
CA PHE A 126 -0.64 -6.30 -0.71
C PHE A 126 0.33 -5.18 -0.35
N LEU A 127 -0.12 -3.95 -0.56
CA LEU A 127 0.52 -2.77 0.00
C LEU A 127 -0.19 -2.42 1.30
N VAL A 128 0.56 -2.43 2.40
CA VAL A 128 0.00 -2.34 3.74
C VAL A 128 0.67 -1.21 4.50
N TRP A 129 -0.08 -0.43 5.28
CA TRP A 129 0.50 0.27 6.41
C TRP A 129 -0.05 -0.30 7.71
N ALA A 130 0.77 -0.31 8.75
CA ALA A 130 0.35 -0.61 10.12
C ALA A 130 0.57 0.64 10.97
N SER A 131 -0.25 0.80 12.01
CA SER A 131 -0.13 1.94 12.92
C SER A 131 -0.05 1.54 14.39
N ASN A 132 0.70 2.35 15.14
CA ASN A 132 0.66 2.41 16.60
C ASN A 132 0.40 3.86 17.01
N GLY A 133 -0.89 4.21 17.14
CA GLY A 133 -1.30 5.61 17.32
C GLY A 133 -0.92 6.45 16.10
N ASN A 134 0.01 7.40 16.29
CA ASN A 134 0.45 8.33 15.25
C ASN A 134 1.73 7.88 14.51
N ILE A 135 2.25 6.69 14.84
CA ILE A 135 3.40 6.10 14.14
C ILE A 135 2.86 5.20 13.04
N PHE A 136 3.31 5.41 11.80
CA PHE A 136 2.90 4.64 10.63
C PHE A 136 4.11 4.03 9.95
N LYS A 137 4.04 2.73 9.68
CA LYS A 137 5.06 2.02 8.89
C LYS A 137 4.41 1.34 7.70
N PHE A 138 5.15 1.27 6.59
CA PHE A 138 4.68 0.73 5.32
C PHE A 138 5.38 -0.60 5.02
N PHE A 139 4.60 -1.55 4.54
CA PHE A 139 5.02 -2.91 4.29
C PHE A 139 4.51 -3.40 2.94
N PHE A 140 5.24 -4.37 2.41
CA PHE A 140 4.83 -5.20 1.30
C PHE A 140 4.60 -6.61 1.85
N VAL A 141 3.43 -7.18 1.55
CA VAL A 141 3.08 -8.55 1.92
C VAL A 141 2.75 -9.30 0.64
N ASP A 142 3.38 -10.45 0.41
CA ASP A 142 3.11 -11.23 -0.79
C ASP A 142 1.65 -11.70 -0.87
N SER A 143 1.21 -12.06 -2.08
CA SER A 143 -0.19 -12.43 -2.35
C SER A 143 -0.71 -13.63 -1.57
N ASP A 144 0.18 -14.48 -1.05
CA ASP A 144 -0.16 -15.66 -0.26
C ASP A 144 0.05 -15.44 1.24
N CYS A 145 0.42 -14.22 1.63
CA CYS A 145 0.65 -13.80 3.01
C CYS A 145 1.71 -14.64 3.74
N PHE A 146 2.71 -15.16 3.02
CA PHE A 146 3.79 -15.92 3.64
C PHE A 146 4.82 -15.03 4.34
N SER A 147 5.08 -13.85 3.79
CA SER A 147 6.20 -13.01 4.20
C SER A 147 5.87 -11.52 4.19
N ILE A 148 6.47 -10.80 5.13
CA ILE A 148 6.39 -9.35 5.27
C ILE A 148 7.76 -8.76 4.96
N ARG A 149 7.76 -7.63 4.24
CA ARG A 149 8.96 -6.84 3.99
C ARG A 149 8.69 -5.37 4.32
N TYR A 150 9.59 -4.76 5.09
CA TYR A 150 9.47 -3.36 5.44
C TYR A 150 9.91 -2.46 4.29
N THR A 151 9.05 -1.50 3.95
CA THR A 151 9.23 -0.64 2.77
C THR A 151 9.58 0.79 3.15
N GLY A 152 9.29 1.23 4.38
CA GLY A 152 9.70 2.52 4.91
C GLY A 152 8.68 3.14 5.87
N GLU A 153 8.91 4.40 6.23
CA GLU A 153 7.99 5.19 7.06
C GLU A 153 6.98 5.95 6.19
N SER A 154 7.11 5.87 4.86
CA SER A 154 6.24 6.56 3.92
C SER A 154 5.97 5.76 2.64
N ILE A 155 4.85 6.06 1.98
CA ILE A 155 4.57 5.53 0.63
C ILE A 155 5.66 5.94 -0.38
N ARG A 156 6.30 7.08 -0.15
CA ARG A 156 7.40 7.57 -0.96
C ARG A 156 8.63 6.68 -0.85
N ASP A 157 8.95 6.18 0.35
CA ASP A 157 10.07 5.26 0.52
C ASP A 157 9.87 4.00 -0.31
N LEU A 158 8.68 3.39 -0.26
CA LEU A 158 8.33 2.27 -1.13
C LEU A 158 8.56 2.60 -2.61
N ILE A 159 8.03 3.72 -3.08
CA ILE A 159 8.13 4.14 -4.48
C ILE A 159 9.60 4.32 -4.89
N ILE A 160 10.40 4.99 -4.06
CA ILE A 160 11.83 5.21 -4.36
C ILE A 160 12.60 3.90 -4.31
N LYS A 161 12.41 3.06 -3.29
CA LYS A 161 13.12 1.78 -3.16
C LYS A 161 12.87 0.89 -4.37
N THR A 162 11.62 0.82 -4.84
CA THR A 162 11.25 0.01 -6.00
C THR A 162 11.77 0.57 -7.33
N GLN A 163 12.23 1.82 -7.37
CA GLN A 163 12.94 2.43 -8.52
C GLN A 163 14.47 2.22 -8.46
N THR A 164 14.97 1.44 -7.51
CA THR A 164 16.40 1.16 -7.33
C THR A 164 16.64 -0.34 -7.18
N GLU A 165 17.90 -0.73 -7.03
CA GLU A 165 18.28 -2.12 -6.73
C GLU A 165 17.66 -2.65 -5.42
N GLN A 166 17.18 -1.77 -4.55
CA GLN A 166 16.49 -2.17 -3.32
C GLN A 166 15.19 -2.95 -3.60
N ILE A 167 14.63 -2.86 -4.82
CA ILE A 167 13.49 -3.68 -5.23
C ILE A 167 13.73 -5.18 -5.02
N LYS A 168 14.98 -5.65 -5.13
CA LYS A 168 15.31 -7.07 -4.95
C LYS A 168 15.03 -7.58 -3.54
N TYR A 169 15.08 -6.69 -2.55
CA TYR A 169 14.72 -7.01 -1.17
C TYR A 169 13.20 -6.95 -0.93
N ILE A 170 12.44 -6.31 -1.83
CA ILE A 170 10.98 -6.14 -1.71
C ILE A 170 10.23 -7.20 -2.53
N LEU A 171 10.61 -7.41 -3.79
CA LEU A 171 9.91 -8.29 -4.73
C LEU A 171 10.70 -9.56 -5.08
N GLY A 172 11.98 -9.63 -4.67
CA GLY A 172 12.87 -10.76 -4.95
C GLY A 172 13.95 -10.47 -6.00
N THR A 173 14.99 -11.31 -6.01
CA THR A 173 16.24 -11.09 -6.76
C THR A 173 16.07 -11.06 -8.29
N GLY A 174 14.98 -11.60 -8.82
CA GLY A 174 14.64 -11.56 -10.25
C GLY A 174 14.17 -10.20 -10.77
N TYR A 175 13.89 -9.24 -9.89
CA TYR A 175 13.38 -7.94 -10.29
C TYR A 175 14.50 -6.94 -10.64
N SER A 176 14.26 -6.18 -11.70
CA SER A 176 15.02 -4.97 -12.03
C SER A 176 14.30 -3.73 -11.47
N PRO A 177 15.02 -2.61 -11.25
CA PRO A 177 14.40 -1.35 -10.83
C PRO A 177 13.20 -0.98 -11.72
N LEU A 178 12.08 -0.62 -11.10
CA LEU A 178 10.87 -0.25 -11.83
C LEU A 178 11.01 1.12 -12.52
N PRO A 179 10.28 1.34 -13.64
CA PRO A 179 10.28 2.62 -14.32
C PRO A 179 9.71 3.72 -13.42
N ARG A 180 10.29 4.92 -13.50
CA ARG A 180 9.82 6.13 -12.78
C ARG A 180 8.62 6.76 -13.49
N ILE A 181 7.51 6.04 -13.57
CA ILE A 181 6.28 6.48 -14.26
C ILE A 181 5.07 6.46 -13.32
N PHE A 182 4.14 7.39 -13.53
CA PHE A 182 2.80 7.33 -12.94
C PHE A 182 1.75 7.43 -14.03
N ASP A 183 0.90 6.42 -14.13
CA ASP A 183 -0.16 6.33 -15.13
C ASP A 183 -1.52 6.50 -14.49
N GLY A 184 -2.15 7.66 -14.73
CA GLY A 184 -3.48 7.98 -14.26
C GLY A 184 -4.51 6.98 -14.76
N ALA A 185 -5.44 6.60 -13.90
CA ALA A 185 -6.51 5.68 -14.27
C ALA A 185 -7.39 6.27 -15.37
N LYS A 186 -7.89 5.40 -16.25
CA LYS A 186 -8.77 5.76 -17.37
C LYS A 186 -10.21 5.37 -17.01
N ASN A 187 -11.19 6.04 -17.62
CA ASN A 187 -12.63 5.74 -17.49
C ASN A 187 -13.16 5.82 -16.04
N LEU A 188 -12.97 6.97 -15.39
CA LEU A 188 -13.41 7.21 -14.01
C LEU A 188 -14.87 7.71 -13.88
N ASP A 189 -15.54 7.99 -15.02
CA ASP A 189 -16.90 8.58 -15.14
C ASP A 189 -18.04 7.55 -15.12
#